data_AF-A0A183F0N8-F1
#
_entry.id   AF-A0A183F0N8-F1
#
_cell.length_a   1.000
_cell.length_b   1.000
_cell.length_c   1.000
_cell.angle_alpha   90.00
_cell.angle_beta   90.00
_cell.angle_gamma   90.00
#
_symmetry.space_group_name_H-M   'P 1'
#
loop_
_entity.id
_entity.type
_entity.pdbx_description
1 polymer ?
#
loop_
_entity_poly.entity_id
_entity_poly.type
_entity_poly.pdbx_seq_one_letter_code
_entity_poly.pdbx_strand_id
1 'polypeptide(L)'
;LILGDGNFSFTLAFARLNPEAEIYASVFESSSEHAAKYPSSADHYIAEIQIHCPRVHKRPLKFGALPEHQLDSWQIAYLAADENLLILEASPFCAEKFSSYVSSGYHNSERSFHFVDRAETLTFVRSSALFTTLQDLNELESRSFLRIRGLAHEWRPFFRRDLSILYRNPTKLLHLERVLFSLIDRFFGHILISLYELENLRTQYEDCPNRIYRLTWQTWRVPLTRTLCNSLHEELKCILSDYFVREHLEMIVT
;
A
#
# COMPACT_ATOMS: atom_id res chain seq x y z
N LEU A 1 14.94 12.80 6.32
CA LEU A 1 14.48 13.70 5.24
C LEU A 1 13.95 12.87 4.08
N ILE A 2 12.84 13.26 3.44
CA ILE A 2 12.38 12.56 2.23
C ILE A 2 12.80 13.33 0.99
N LEU A 3 13.54 12.66 0.13
CA LEU A 3 14.03 13.20 -1.12
C LEU A 3 13.34 12.46 -2.26
N GLY A 4 12.51 13.18 -3.01
CA GLY A 4 11.91 12.71 -4.24
C GLY A 4 12.35 13.63 -5.37
N ASP A 5 13.12 13.10 -6.31
CA ASP A 5 13.28 13.69 -7.64
C ASP A 5 13.81 12.66 -8.65
N GLY A 6 13.45 12.87 -9.91
CA GLY A 6 13.29 11.93 -11.01
C GLY A 6 14.39 10.90 -11.27
N ASN A 7 15.63 11.07 -10.82
CA ASN A 7 16.73 10.10 -11.04
C ASN A 7 17.63 9.85 -9.82
N PHE A 8 17.18 10.19 -8.60
CA PHE A 8 17.96 10.07 -7.35
C PHE A 8 19.30 10.85 -7.29
N SER A 9 19.70 11.61 -8.32
CA SER A 9 20.96 12.37 -8.32
C SER A 9 21.03 13.41 -7.19
N PHE A 10 19.93 14.11 -6.91
CA PHE A 10 19.82 15.01 -5.76
C PHE A 10 19.91 14.26 -4.43
N THR A 11 19.27 13.10 -4.33
CA THR A 11 19.32 12.25 -3.14
C THR A 11 20.76 11.85 -2.83
N LEU A 12 21.50 11.40 -3.85
CA LEU A 12 22.89 11.02 -3.73
C LEU A 12 23.78 12.21 -3.32
N ALA A 13 23.63 13.36 -3.98
CA ALA A 13 24.39 14.57 -3.64
C ALA A 13 24.13 15.02 -2.19
N PHE A 14 22.86 15.00 -1.77
CA PHE A 14 22.48 15.38 -0.42
C PHE A 14 22.98 14.38 0.62
N ALA A 15 22.90 13.08 0.35
CA ALA A 15 23.40 12.03 1.23
C ALA A 15 24.92 12.13 1.44
N ARG A 16 25.67 12.45 0.37
CA ARG A 16 27.11 12.70 0.47
C ARG A 16 27.47 13.89 1.35
N LEU A 17 26.67 14.96 1.28
CA LEU A 17 26.87 16.16 2.09
C LEU A 17 26.41 15.99 3.54
N ASN A 18 25.52 15.03 3.81
CA ASN A 18 24.94 14.78 5.12
C ASN A 18 25.01 13.29 5.48
N PRO A 19 26.23 12.72 5.62
CA PRO A 19 26.42 11.28 5.84
C PRO A 19 25.77 10.80 7.16
N GLU A 20 25.51 11.72 8.08
CA GLU A 20 24.88 11.40 9.35
C GLU A 20 23.34 11.39 9.30
N ALA A 21 22.73 11.95 8.25
CA ALA A 21 21.29 12.06 8.15
C ALA A 21 20.63 10.76 7.69
N GLU A 22 19.52 10.39 8.32
CA GLU A 22 18.66 9.31 7.82
C GLU A 22 17.75 9.86 6.70
N ILE A 23 17.94 9.32 5.50
CA ILE A 23 17.30 9.79 4.27
C ILE A 23 16.40 8.69 3.75
N TYR A 24 15.17 9.02 3.42
CA TYR A 24 14.25 8.10 2.77
C TYR A 24 14.00 8.60 1.35
N ALA A 25 14.32 7.79 0.36
CA ALA A 25 14.21 8.17 -1.04
C ALA A 25 13.13 7.34 -1.72
N SER A 26 12.32 7.99 -2.56
CA SER A 26 11.24 7.34 -3.31
C SER A 26 11.14 7.98 -4.70
N VAL A 27 10.84 7.14 -5.70
CA VAL A 27 10.44 7.58 -7.04
C VAL A 27 8.98 7.19 -7.20
N PHE A 28 8.14 8.14 -7.65
CA PHE A 28 6.70 7.91 -7.81
C PHE A 28 6.33 7.26 -9.16
N GLU A 29 7.30 7.13 -10.05
CA GLU A 29 7.17 6.51 -11.37
C GLU A 29 7.43 5.00 -11.30
N SER A 30 6.82 4.23 -12.20
CA SER A 30 7.16 2.81 -12.34
C SER A 30 8.62 2.63 -12.81
N SER A 31 9.21 1.45 -12.57
CA SER A 31 10.59 1.18 -13.01
C SER A 31 10.77 1.30 -14.52
N SER A 32 9.75 0.96 -15.32
CA SER A 32 9.79 1.10 -16.78
C SER A 32 9.68 2.56 -17.23
N GLU A 33 8.81 3.36 -16.63
CA GLU A 33 8.70 4.80 -16.91
C GLU A 33 9.98 5.55 -16.52
N HIS A 34 10.52 5.24 -15.34
CA HIS A 34 11.76 5.81 -14.85
C HIS A 34 12.94 5.42 -15.74
N ALA A 35 13.05 4.14 -16.14
CA ALA A 35 14.09 3.69 -17.08
C ALA A 35 13.93 4.30 -18.47
N ALA A 36 12.70 4.53 -18.94
CA ALA A 36 12.46 5.22 -20.22
C ALA A 36 12.87 6.70 -20.17
N LYS A 37 12.66 7.37 -19.03
CA LYS A 37 13.07 8.78 -18.83
C LYS A 37 14.56 8.93 -18.56
N TYR A 38 15.18 7.97 -17.87
CA TYR A 38 16.57 8.02 -17.42
C TYR A 38 17.36 6.73 -17.74
N PRO A 39 17.47 6.34 -19.02
CA PRO A 39 17.95 5.01 -19.44
C PRO A 39 19.40 4.68 -19.06
N SER A 40 20.22 5.69 -18.74
CA SER A 40 21.65 5.52 -18.41
C SER A 40 22.01 5.93 -16.98
N SER A 41 21.11 6.63 -16.28
CA SER A 41 21.44 7.27 -15.00
C SER A 41 20.65 6.72 -13.81
N ALA A 42 19.47 6.17 -14.06
CA ALA A 42 18.64 5.51 -13.06
C ALA A 42 19.42 4.43 -12.28
N ASP A 43 19.98 3.47 -13.01
CA ASP A 43 20.67 2.32 -12.39
C ASP A 43 21.99 2.73 -11.74
N HIS A 44 22.71 3.70 -12.31
CA HIS A 44 23.97 4.19 -11.76
C HIS A 44 23.79 4.89 -10.41
N TYR A 45 22.84 5.83 -10.30
CA TYR A 45 22.63 6.55 -9.03
C TYR A 45 22.01 5.65 -7.96
N ILE A 46 21.11 4.74 -8.33
CA ILE A 46 20.56 3.75 -7.41
C ILE A 46 21.67 2.84 -6.89
N ALA A 47 22.53 2.32 -7.76
CA ALA A 47 23.67 1.51 -7.37
C ALA A 47 24.64 2.30 -6.47
N GLU A 48 24.97 3.55 -6.80
CA GLU A 48 25.85 4.37 -5.96
C GLU A 48 25.25 4.66 -4.59
N ILE A 49 23.94 4.91 -4.49
CA ILE A 49 23.25 5.08 -3.21
C ILE A 49 23.31 3.79 -2.40
N GLN A 50 23.00 2.65 -3.03
CA GLN A 50 23.01 1.34 -2.36
C GLN A 50 24.41 0.94 -1.88
N ILE A 51 25.46 1.29 -2.64
CA ILE A 51 26.84 0.93 -2.32
C ILE A 51 27.45 1.91 -1.30
N HIS A 52 27.20 3.21 -1.44
CA HIS A 52 27.97 4.25 -0.74
C HIS A 52 27.16 5.08 0.27
N CYS A 53 25.84 4.89 0.36
CA CYS A 53 24.98 5.68 1.24
C CYS A 53 24.07 4.79 2.09
N PRO A 54 24.61 4.07 3.11
CA PRO A 54 23.88 3.07 3.89
C PRO A 54 22.74 3.65 4.74
N ARG A 55 22.69 4.98 4.94
CA ARG A 55 21.59 5.67 5.64
C ARG A 55 20.49 6.17 4.71
N VAL A 56 20.55 5.80 3.42
CA VAL A 56 19.50 6.08 2.44
C VAL A 56 18.64 4.83 2.27
N HIS A 57 17.39 4.91 2.70
CA HIS A 57 16.43 3.82 2.60
C HIS A 57 15.49 4.04 1.41
N LYS A 58 15.40 3.07 0.51
CA LYS A 58 14.39 3.08 -0.57
C LYS A 58 13.02 2.83 0.05
N ARG A 59 12.10 3.79 -0.08
CA ARG A 59 10.67 3.55 0.18
C ARG A 59 10.01 3.19 -1.14
N PRO A 60 9.46 1.98 -1.28
CA PRO A 60 8.89 1.55 -2.54
C PRO A 60 7.44 2.03 -2.61
N LEU A 61 7.23 3.31 -2.88
CA LEU A 61 5.90 3.90 -2.94
C LEU A 61 5.44 4.01 -4.40
N LYS A 62 4.18 3.70 -4.65
CA LYS A 62 3.54 3.85 -5.96
C LYS A 62 2.37 4.82 -5.85
N PHE A 63 2.38 5.89 -6.62
CA PHE A 63 1.26 6.82 -6.68
C PHE A 63 0.37 6.52 -7.88
N GLY A 64 -0.94 6.44 -7.68
CA GLY A 64 -1.90 6.18 -8.75
C GLY A 64 -1.93 4.74 -9.26
N ALA A 65 -1.07 3.87 -8.74
CA ALA A 65 -0.99 2.45 -9.08
C ALA A 65 -1.00 1.57 -7.83
N LEU A 66 -1.47 0.33 -7.98
CA LEU A 66 -1.40 -0.67 -6.92
C LEU A 66 -0.07 -1.43 -6.97
N PRO A 67 0.33 -2.06 -5.85
CA PRO A 67 1.49 -2.94 -5.84
C PRO A 67 1.38 -4.08 -6.86
N GLU A 68 2.49 -4.42 -7.51
CA GLU A 68 2.55 -5.45 -8.55
C GLU A 68 2.76 -6.85 -7.95
N HIS A 69 1.80 -7.28 -7.12
CA HIS A 69 1.87 -8.56 -6.42
C HIS A 69 1.45 -9.78 -7.24
N GLN A 70 1.32 -9.63 -8.56
CA GLN A 70 0.80 -10.71 -9.43
C GLN A 70 1.80 -11.86 -9.62
N LEU A 71 3.06 -11.68 -9.24
CA LEU A 71 4.09 -12.71 -9.30
C LEU A 71 4.13 -13.51 -7.99
N ASP A 72 4.38 -14.83 -8.08
CA ASP A 72 4.41 -15.74 -6.93
C ASP A 72 5.37 -15.29 -5.81
N SER A 73 6.47 -14.63 -6.16
CA SER A 73 7.46 -14.12 -5.19
C SER A 73 6.87 -13.07 -4.23
N TRP A 74 5.84 -12.33 -4.64
CA TRP A 74 5.19 -11.32 -3.80
C TRP A 74 4.13 -11.88 -2.87
N GLN A 75 3.74 -13.15 -3.01
CA GLN A 75 2.92 -13.83 -2.00
C GLN A 75 3.60 -13.83 -0.63
N ILE A 76 4.93 -13.68 -0.58
CA ILE A 76 5.68 -13.56 0.68
C ILE A 76 5.19 -12.40 1.56
N ALA A 77 4.75 -11.28 0.99
CA ALA A 77 4.23 -10.15 1.77
C ALA A 77 2.91 -10.51 2.46
N TYR A 78 2.07 -11.31 1.81
CA TYR A 78 0.80 -11.79 2.35
C TYR A 78 1.03 -12.89 3.40
N LEU A 79 1.90 -13.85 3.11
CA LEU A 79 2.29 -14.90 4.06
C LEU A 79 2.94 -14.32 5.32
N ALA A 80 3.84 -13.34 5.15
CA ALA A 80 4.44 -12.63 6.26
C ALA A 80 3.39 -11.91 7.11
N ALA A 81 2.38 -11.29 6.48
CA ALA A 81 1.33 -10.62 7.22
C ALA A 81 0.49 -11.58 8.06
N ASP A 82 0.21 -12.79 7.57
CA ASP A 82 -0.49 -13.82 8.34
C ASP A 82 0.32 -14.27 9.58
N GLU A 83 1.65 -14.15 9.54
CA GLU A 83 2.58 -14.40 10.67
C GLU A 83 2.90 -13.13 11.49
N ASN A 84 2.11 -12.06 11.33
CA ASN A 84 2.29 -10.76 11.98
C ASN A 84 3.66 -10.08 11.68
N LEU A 85 4.18 -10.27 10.47
CA LEU A 85 5.44 -9.71 9.98
C LEU A 85 5.19 -8.65 8.89
N LEU A 86 6.07 -7.66 8.84
CA LEU A 86 6.17 -6.66 7.77
C LEU A 86 7.53 -6.75 7.12
N ILE A 87 7.59 -6.54 5.80
CA ILE A 87 8.86 -6.30 5.12
C ILE A 87 9.33 -4.90 5.49
N LEU A 88 10.48 -4.82 6.15
CA LEU A 88 11.12 -3.56 6.52
C LEU A 88 12.01 -3.05 5.39
N GLU A 89 12.74 -3.97 4.75
CA GLU A 89 13.76 -3.65 3.77
C GLU A 89 13.91 -4.78 2.74
N ALA A 90 14.25 -4.41 1.51
CA ALA A 90 14.75 -5.29 0.48
C ALA A 90 16.15 -4.82 0.06
N SER A 91 17.12 -5.73 0.05
CA SER A 91 18.50 -5.46 -0.34
C SER A 91 19.01 -6.54 -1.30
N PRO A 92 20.02 -6.28 -2.14
CA PRO A 92 20.60 -7.31 -2.99
C PRO A 92 21.08 -8.54 -2.18
N PHE A 93 20.82 -9.74 -2.68
CA PHE A 93 21.27 -10.98 -2.05
C PHE A 93 22.79 -11.12 -2.12
N CYS A 94 23.43 -11.21 -0.96
CA CYS A 94 24.87 -11.37 -0.85
C CYS A 94 25.22 -12.85 -0.69
N ALA A 95 25.42 -13.55 -1.81
CA ALA A 95 25.74 -14.99 -1.82
C ALA A 95 27.02 -15.31 -1.03
N GLU A 96 27.99 -14.39 -1.00
CA GLU A 96 29.24 -14.53 -0.27
C GLU A 96 29.05 -14.71 1.25
N LYS A 97 27.99 -14.12 1.83
CA LYS A 97 27.65 -14.32 3.25
C LYS A 97 27.10 -15.71 3.54
N PHE A 98 26.74 -16.46 2.51
CA PHE A 98 26.13 -17.78 2.61
C PHE A 98 26.91 -18.77 1.74
N SER A 99 28.21 -18.93 2.02
CA SER A 99 29.12 -19.78 1.24
C SER A 99 28.71 -21.25 1.13
N SER A 100 27.83 -21.72 2.03
CA SER A 100 27.25 -23.08 2.01
C SER A 100 25.86 -23.14 1.35
N TYR A 101 25.29 -22.02 0.91
CA TYR A 101 23.99 -21.98 0.26
C TYR A 101 24.10 -22.52 -1.17
N VAL A 102 23.53 -23.69 -1.39
CA VAL A 102 23.34 -24.28 -2.72
C VAL A 102 21.89 -24.06 -3.10
N SER A 103 21.66 -23.25 -4.14
CA SER A 103 20.33 -23.05 -4.70
C SER A 103 19.79 -24.38 -5.24
N SER A 104 18.82 -24.97 -4.55
CA SER A 104 18.29 -26.30 -4.92
C SER A 104 17.22 -26.25 -6.02
N GLY A 105 16.81 -25.05 -6.47
CA GLY A 105 15.69 -24.88 -7.39
C GLY A 105 14.37 -25.47 -6.85
N TYR A 106 13.31 -25.40 -7.64
CA TYR A 106 12.10 -26.19 -7.36
C TYR A 106 12.35 -27.65 -7.78
N HIS A 107 12.15 -28.59 -6.84
CA HIS A 107 12.11 -30.03 -7.16
C HIS A 107 11.11 -30.25 -8.31
N ASN A 108 11.61 -30.68 -9.47
CA ASN A 108 10.89 -30.97 -10.73
C ASN A 108 10.85 -29.86 -11.80
N SER A 109 11.67 -28.81 -11.72
CA SER A 109 11.88 -27.93 -12.87
C SER A 109 13.35 -27.54 -13.02
N GLU A 110 13.85 -27.50 -14.26
CA GLU A 110 15.16 -26.91 -14.60
C GLU A 110 15.22 -25.39 -14.31
N ARG A 111 14.19 -24.81 -13.68
CA ARG A 111 14.18 -23.43 -13.22
C ARG A 111 15.04 -23.33 -11.97
N SER A 112 16.34 -23.17 -12.17
CA SER A 112 17.20 -22.59 -11.15
C SER A 112 16.75 -21.14 -10.85
N PHE A 113 17.11 -20.59 -9.70
CA PHE A 113 16.99 -19.14 -9.48
C PHE A 113 17.93 -18.44 -10.49
N HIS A 114 17.42 -18.15 -11.68
CA HIS A 114 18.17 -17.62 -12.83
C HIS A 114 18.53 -16.14 -12.67
N PHE A 115 18.78 -15.64 -11.47
CA PHE A 115 19.20 -14.25 -11.29
C PHE A 115 20.07 -14.10 -10.04
N VAL A 116 21.28 -14.65 -10.07
CA VAL A 116 22.31 -14.39 -9.04
C VAL A 116 22.49 -12.87 -8.82
N ASP A 117 22.26 -12.07 -9.86
CA ASP A 117 22.47 -10.62 -9.85
C ASP A 117 21.20 -9.79 -9.57
N ARG A 118 20.02 -10.42 -9.39
CA ARG A 118 18.76 -9.71 -9.06
C ARG A 118 17.98 -10.32 -7.90
N ALA A 119 18.55 -11.31 -7.21
CA ALA A 119 17.94 -11.86 -6.00
C ALA A 119 17.94 -10.79 -4.90
N GLU A 120 16.85 -10.70 -4.15
CA GLU A 120 16.72 -9.78 -3.03
C GLU A 120 16.66 -10.55 -1.70
N THR A 121 17.36 -10.06 -0.70
CA THR A 121 17.17 -10.41 0.71
C THR A 121 16.10 -9.50 1.28
N LEU A 122 15.01 -10.08 1.77
CA LEU A 122 13.96 -9.37 2.48
C LEU A 122 14.17 -9.46 3.98
N THR A 123 14.21 -8.31 4.65
CA THR A 123 14.25 -8.24 6.11
C THR A 123 12.84 -8.04 6.64
N PHE A 124 12.42 -8.94 7.53
CA PHE A 124 11.11 -8.86 8.18
C PHE A 124 11.22 -8.31 9.60
N VAL A 125 10.21 -7.55 10.00
CA VAL A 125 10.03 -7.09 11.37
C VAL A 125 8.66 -7.54 11.87
N ARG A 126 8.61 -8.01 13.12
CA ARG A 126 7.34 -8.34 13.78
C ARG A 126 6.62 -7.06 14.16
N SER A 127 5.35 -6.96 13.80
CA SER A 127 4.56 -5.81 14.22
C SER A 127 4.23 -5.93 15.70
N SER A 128 4.52 -4.87 16.45
CA SER A 128 4.13 -4.68 17.84
C SER A 128 2.95 -3.71 17.97
N ALA A 129 2.34 -3.33 16.85
CA ALA A 129 1.22 -2.39 16.84
C ALA A 129 0.00 -3.01 17.51
N LEU A 130 -0.59 -2.27 18.45
CA LEU A 130 -1.83 -2.63 19.11
C LEU A 130 -2.89 -1.61 18.72
N PHE A 131 -4.04 -2.11 18.28
CA PHE A 131 -5.23 -1.33 17.99
C PHE A 131 -6.45 -2.21 18.31
N THR A 132 -7.55 -1.60 18.70
CA THR A 132 -8.79 -2.32 19.05
C THR A 132 -9.93 -2.00 18.11
N THR A 133 -9.88 -0.82 17.49
CA THR A 133 -10.90 -0.34 16.56
C THR A 133 -10.26 0.10 15.25
N LEU A 134 -11.10 0.22 14.23
CA LEU A 134 -10.78 0.82 12.95
C LEU A 134 -10.27 2.25 13.11
N GLN A 135 -10.84 3.00 14.07
CA GLN A 135 -10.42 4.36 14.36
C GLN A 135 -9.01 4.42 14.94
N ASP A 136 -8.68 3.56 15.91
CA ASP A 136 -7.33 3.44 16.47
C ASP A 136 -6.29 3.17 15.37
N LEU A 137 -6.65 2.28 14.43
CA LEU A 137 -5.79 1.93 13.31
C LEU A 137 -5.61 3.10 12.33
N ASN A 138 -6.69 3.81 12.00
CA ASN A 138 -6.62 4.99 11.15
C ASN A 138 -5.76 6.10 11.79
N GLU A 139 -5.85 6.29 13.11
CA GLU A 139 -5.01 7.21 13.88
C GLU A 139 -3.55 6.75 13.96
N LEU A 140 -3.30 5.44 14.06
CA LEU A 140 -1.93 4.91 14.00
C LEU A 140 -1.28 5.18 12.64
N GLU A 141 -2.05 5.00 11.56
CA GLU A 141 -1.57 5.18 10.18
C GLU A 141 -1.44 6.65 9.79
N SER A 142 -2.25 7.55 10.37
CA SER A 142 -2.16 9.01 10.14
C SER A 142 -0.82 9.61 10.60
N ARG A 143 -0.14 8.97 11.56
CA ARG A 143 1.21 9.37 12.02
C ARG A 143 2.28 9.27 10.92
N SER A 144 1.98 8.59 9.82
CA SER A 144 2.83 8.57 8.65
C SER A 144 2.53 9.81 7.79
N PHE A 145 3.44 10.79 7.83
CA PHE A 145 3.34 12.04 7.06
C PHE A 145 3.21 11.87 5.53
N LEU A 146 3.46 10.66 5.01
CA LEU A 146 3.31 10.31 3.60
C LEU A 146 1.95 9.72 3.24
N ARG A 147 1.04 9.51 4.20
CA ARG A 147 -0.19 8.77 3.93
C ARG A 147 -1.22 9.62 3.20
N ILE A 148 -0.99 9.76 1.91
CA ILE A 148 -1.81 10.48 0.93
C ILE A 148 -2.66 9.45 0.17
N ARG A 149 -3.93 9.77 -0.09
CA ARG A 149 -4.81 8.94 -0.91
C ARG A 149 -4.19 8.71 -2.30
N GLY A 150 -4.28 7.49 -2.80
CA GLY A 150 -3.66 7.07 -4.07
C GLY A 150 -2.22 6.61 -3.93
N LEU A 151 -1.58 6.76 -2.75
CA LEU A 151 -0.23 6.29 -2.52
C LEU A 151 -0.25 4.89 -1.88
N ALA A 152 0.22 3.90 -2.63
CA ALA A 152 0.42 2.54 -2.15
C ALA A 152 1.88 2.31 -1.74
N HIS A 153 2.09 1.40 -0.79
CA HIS A 153 3.39 0.88 -0.43
C HIS A 153 3.56 -0.50 -1.07
N GLU A 154 4.63 -0.69 -1.86
CA GLU A 154 4.86 -1.92 -2.62
C GLU A 154 4.96 -3.12 -1.69
N TRP A 155 5.75 -3.04 -0.62
CA TRP A 155 5.93 -4.19 0.27
C TRP A 155 4.79 -4.39 1.28
N ARG A 156 3.58 -3.91 1.02
CA ARG A 156 2.43 -4.06 1.92
C ARG A 156 1.27 -4.74 1.20
N PRO A 157 0.72 -5.83 1.76
CA PRO A 157 -0.51 -6.42 1.26
C PRO A 157 -1.62 -5.39 1.09
N PHE A 158 -2.43 -5.58 0.07
CA PHE A 158 -3.66 -4.80 -0.11
C PHE A 158 -4.81 -5.73 -0.45
N PHE A 159 -6.02 -5.30 -0.11
CA PHE A 159 -7.25 -6.02 -0.40
C PHE A 159 -8.33 -5.08 -0.92
N ARG A 160 -9.21 -5.60 -1.77
CA ARG A 160 -10.35 -4.86 -2.30
C ARG A 160 -11.63 -5.37 -1.66
N ARG A 161 -12.48 -4.45 -1.22
CA ARG A 161 -13.81 -4.75 -0.70
C ARG A 161 -14.80 -3.79 -1.30
N ASP A 162 -15.98 -4.31 -1.60
CA ASP A 162 -17.06 -3.52 -2.17
C ASP A 162 -18.04 -3.12 -1.05
N LEU A 163 -18.53 -1.89 -1.12
CA LEU A 163 -19.48 -1.29 -0.19
C LEU A 163 -20.70 -0.86 -0.99
N SER A 164 -21.86 -1.41 -0.65
CA SER A 164 -23.12 -1.06 -1.32
C SER A 164 -23.88 -0.04 -0.48
N ILE A 165 -24.34 1.04 -1.13
CA ILE A 165 -25.10 2.12 -0.49
C ILE A 165 -26.40 2.34 -1.25
N LEU A 166 -27.53 2.15 -0.56
CA LEU A 166 -28.86 2.49 -1.05
C LEU A 166 -29.19 3.93 -0.66
N TYR A 167 -29.49 4.76 -1.66
CA TYR A 167 -29.87 6.18 -1.47
C TYR A 167 -31.38 6.30 -1.50
N ARG A 168 -31.99 6.53 -0.33
CA ARG A 168 -33.45 6.65 -0.17
C ARG A 168 -34.03 7.94 -0.75
N ASN A 169 -33.18 8.93 -1.02
CA ASN A 169 -33.60 10.19 -1.62
C ASN A 169 -32.84 10.46 -2.94
N PRO A 170 -33.41 10.05 -4.09
CA PRO A 170 -32.78 10.23 -5.39
C PRO A 170 -32.48 11.70 -5.72
N THR A 171 -33.32 12.64 -5.23
CA THR A 171 -33.14 14.08 -5.49
C THR A 171 -31.92 14.67 -4.80
N LYS A 172 -31.45 14.05 -3.70
CA LYS A 172 -30.27 14.47 -2.93
C LYS A 172 -29.04 13.60 -3.20
N LEU A 173 -29.08 12.68 -4.15
CA LEU A 173 -28.06 11.66 -4.36
C LEU A 173 -26.63 12.23 -4.38
N LEU A 174 -26.36 13.25 -5.21
CA LEU A 174 -25.02 13.84 -5.32
C LEU A 174 -24.55 14.50 -4.01
N HIS A 175 -25.48 15.06 -3.24
CA HIS A 175 -25.15 15.62 -1.93
C HIS A 175 -24.82 14.51 -0.92
N LEU A 176 -25.64 13.46 -0.87
CA LEU A 176 -25.43 12.31 -0.01
C LEU A 176 -24.13 11.56 -0.34
N GLU A 177 -23.77 11.44 -1.61
CA GLU A 177 -22.46 10.91 -2.03
C GLU A 177 -21.28 11.74 -1.52
N ARG A 178 -21.37 13.07 -1.61
CA ARG A 178 -20.33 13.95 -1.04
C ARG A 178 -20.21 13.78 0.46
N VAL A 179 -21.33 13.63 1.17
CA VAL A 179 -21.33 13.35 2.61
C VAL A 179 -20.67 11.99 2.89
N LEU A 180 -21.06 10.93 2.18
CA LEU A 180 -20.45 9.60 2.30
C LEU A 180 -18.93 9.66 2.13
N PHE A 181 -18.44 10.30 1.05
CA PHE A 181 -17.00 10.36 0.79
C PHE A 181 -16.25 11.19 1.83
N SER A 182 -16.85 12.25 2.35
CA SER A 182 -16.30 13.03 3.45
C SER A 182 -16.19 12.20 4.73
N LEU A 183 -17.22 11.40 5.05
CA LEU A 183 -17.19 10.50 6.20
C LEU A 183 -16.12 9.41 6.04
N ILE A 184 -16.04 8.78 4.86
CA ILE A 184 -15.02 7.76 4.59
C ILE A 184 -13.61 8.34 4.70
N ASP A 185 -13.37 9.53 4.13
CA ASP A 185 -12.06 10.18 4.21
C ASP A 185 -11.70 10.53 5.66
N ARG A 186 -12.64 11.12 6.39
CA ARG A 186 -12.45 11.51 7.79
C ARG A 186 -12.09 10.34 8.68
N PHE A 187 -12.81 9.23 8.57
CA PHE A 187 -12.67 8.12 9.52
C PHE A 187 -11.66 7.06 9.06
N PHE A 188 -11.44 6.92 7.75
CA PHE A 188 -10.73 5.76 7.18
C PHE A 188 -9.73 6.16 6.08
N GLY A 189 -9.55 7.45 5.80
CA GLY A 189 -8.74 7.92 4.68
C GLY A 189 -7.29 7.45 4.72
N HIS A 190 -6.70 7.26 5.91
CA HIS A 190 -5.30 6.85 6.05
C HIS A 190 -5.07 5.35 5.90
N ILE A 191 -6.12 4.54 5.77
CA ILE A 191 -6.01 3.09 5.55
C ILE A 191 -6.55 2.66 4.19
N LEU A 192 -6.99 3.63 3.38
CA LEU A 192 -7.45 3.42 2.01
C LEU A 192 -6.43 3.95 1.00
N ILE A 193 -6.11 3.14 0.02
CA ILE A 193 -5.40 3.59 -1.19
C ILE A 193 -6.37 4.32 -2.10
N SER A 194 -7.55 3.74 -2.36
CA SER A 194 -8.51 4.29 -3.31
C SER A 194 -9.95 3.92 -2.95
N LEU A 195 -10.87 4.76 -3.43
CA LEU A 195 -12.31 4.61 -3.35
C LEU A 195 -12.88 5.08 -4.69
N TYR A 196 -13.65 4.24 -5.37
CA TYR A 196 -14.32 4.60 -6.63
C TYR A 196 -15.59 3.79 -6.84
N GLU A 197 -16.53 4.31 -7.62
CA GLU A 197 -17.77 3.60 -7.95
C GLU A 197 -17.54 2.52 -9.02
N LEU A 198 -18.20 1.39 -8.85
CA LEU A 198 -18.36 0.36 -9.88
C LEU A 198 -19.66 0.63 -10.66
N GLU A 199 -19.59 1.57 -11.61
CA GLU A 199 -20.78 2.02 -12.35
C GLU A 199 -21.52 0.89 -13.08
N ASN A 200 -20.78 -0.13 -13.52
CA ASN A 200 -21.33 -1.30 -14.20
C ASN A 200 -22.15 -2.22 -13.27
N LEU A 201 -22.10 -1.99 -11.95
CA LEU A 201 -22.87 -2.74 -10.95
C LEU A 201 -23.98 -1.89 -10.31
N ARG A 202 -24.30 -0.73 -10.89
CA ARG A 202 -25.44 0.11 -10.47
C ARG A 202 -26.72 -0.71 -10.49
N THR A 203 -27.46 -0.63 -9.40
CA THR A 203 -28.75 -1.33 -9.23
C THR A 203 -29.77 -0.36 -8.63
N GLN A 204 -31.03 -0.78 -8.55
CA GLN A 204 -32.11 -0.05 -7.90
C GLN A 204 -32.91 -1.00 -7.02
N TYR A 205 -33.44 -0.48 -5.92
CA TYR A 205 -34.36 -1.18 -5.04
C TYR A 205 -35.49 -0.22 -4.66
N GLU A 206 -36.74 -0.57 -4.94
CA GLU A 206 -37.91 0.30 -4.69
C GLU A 206 -37.72 1.74 -5.22
N ASP A 207 -37.31 1.86 -6.49
CA ASP A 207 -36.99 3.12 -7.18
C ASP A 207 -35.85 3.95 -6.55
N CYS A 208 -35.19 3.44 -5.50
CA CYS A 208 -34.04 4.05 -4.86
C CYS A 208 -32.74 3.58 -5.53
N PRO A 209 -31.83 4.51 -5.93
CA PRO A 209 -30.53 4.16 -6.49
C PRO A 209 -29.66 3.41 -5.49
N ASN A 210 -29.10 2.29 -5.91
CA ASN A 210 -28.06 1.57 -5.18
C ASN A 210 -26.72 1.71 -5.92
N ARG A 211 -25.70 2.21 -5.22
CA ARG A 211 -24.35 2.41 -5.75
C ARG A 211 -23.40 1.46 -5.04
N ILE A 212 -22.46 0.89 -5.80
CA ILE A 212 -21.43 0.00 -5.25
C ILE A 212 -20.09 0.68 -5.40
N TYR A 213 -19.39 0.87 -4.29
CA TYR A 213 -18.07 1.49 -4.24
C TYR A 213 -17.02 0.45 -3.92
N ARG A 214 -15.93 0.44 -4.67
CA ARG A 214 -14.76 -0.39 -4.39
C ARG A 214 -13.75 0.38 -3.55
N LEU A 215 -13.47 -0.16 -2.37
CA LEU A 215 -12.45 0.30 -1.44
C LEU A 215 -11.21 -0.56 -1.60
N THR A 216 -10.04 0.07 -1.77
CA THR A 216 -8.76 -0.64 -1.71
C THR A 216 -8.06 -0.33 -0.39
N TRP A 217 -7.96 -1.34 0.47
CA TRP A 217 -7.38 -1.28 1.80
C TRP A 217 -5.90 -1.59 1.79
N GLN A 218 -5.11 -0.82 2.55
CA GLN A 218 -3.71 -1.13 2.84
C GLN A 218 -3.29 -0.43 4.13
N THR A 219 -2.51 -1.11 4.96
CA THR A 219 -1.86 -0.55 6.15
C THR A 219 -0.35 -0.60 5.97
N TRP A 220 0.38 0.35 6.55
CA TRP A 220 1.85 0.44 6.43
C TRP A 220 2.56 0.02 7.71
N ARG A 221 1.92 0.20 8.87
CA ARG A 221 2.46 -0.10 10.21
C ARG A 221 1.91 -1.39 10.79
N VAL A 222 0.76 -1.83 10.29
CA VAL A 222 0.13 -3.11 10.66
C VAL A 222 0.19 -4.05 9.46
N PRO A 223 0.50 -5.35 9.65
CA PRO A 223 0.34 -6.34 8.61
C PRO A 223 -1.14 -6.55 8.32
N LEU A 224 -1.59 -6.14 7.13
CA LEU A 224 -2.97 -6.35 6.72
C LEU A 224 -3.13 -7.81 6.28
N THR A 225 -3.90 -8.59 7.04
CA THR A 225 -4.36 -9.91 6.61
C THR A 225 -5.73 -9.82 5.95
N ARG A 226 -6.12 -10.89 5.24
CA ARG A 226 -7.48 -10.97 4.67
C ARG A 226 -8.53 -10.92 5.76
N THR A 227 -8.32 -11.65 6.85
CA THR A 227 -9.24 -11.70 7.99
C THR A 227 -9.37 -10.34 8.65
N LEU A 228 -8.25 -9.66 8.91
CA LEU A 228 -8.27 -8.32 9.46
C LEU A 228 -9.00 -7.34 8.53
N CYS A 229 -8.70 -7.36 7.23
CA CYS A 229 -9.40 -6.50 6.26
C CYS A 229 -10.92 -6.73 6.26
N ASN A 230 -11.38 -7.97 6.44
CA ASN A 230 -12.82 -8.25 6.56
C ASN A 230 -13.41 -7.62 7.81
N SER A 231 -12.78 -7.83 8.97
CA SER A 231 -13.23 -7.27 10.24
C SER A 231 -13.29 -5.74 10.18
N LEU A 232 -12.26 -5.09 9.62
CA LEU A 232 -12.22 -3.63 9.43
C LEU A 232 -13.33 -3.15 8.48
N HIS A 233 -13.61 -3.90 7.41
CA HIS A 233 -14.68 -3.53 6.47
C HIS A 233 -16.07 -3.65 7.11
N GLU A 234 -16.32 -4.67 7.93
CA GLU A 234 -17.57 -4.80 8.69
C GLU A 234 -17.71 -3.71 9.75
N GLU A 235 -16.63 -3.37 10.46
CA GLU A 235 -16.63 -2.26 11.42
C GLU A 235 -16.94 -0.92 10.73
N LEU A 236 -16.38 -0.67 9.54
CA LEU A 236 -16.73 0.48 8.71
C LEU A 236 -18.23 0.50 8.39
N LYS A 237 -18.83 -0.63 8.03
CA LYS A 237 -20.27 -0.72 7.74
C LYS A 237 -21.09 -0.33 8.96
N CYS A 238 -20.73 -0.83 10.15
CA CYS A 238 -21.37 -0.46 11.41
C CYS A 238 -21.26 1.04 11.69
N ILE A 239 -20.05 1.63 11.62
CA ILE A 239 -19.82 3.06 11.88
C ILE A 239 -20.65 3.93 10.94
N LEU A 240 -20.65 3.62 9.64
CA LEU A 240 -21.45 4.36 8.66
C LEU A 240 -22.95 4.22 8.93
N SER A 241 -23.42 3.02 9.23
CA SER A 241 -24.85 2.77 9.50
C SER A 241 -25.33 3.56 10.72
N ASP A 242 -24.56 3.53 11.81
CA ASP A 242 -24.86 4.29 13.03
C ASP A 242 -24.86 5.79 12.77
N TYR A 243 -23.89 6.28 11.98
CA TYR A 243 -23.81 7.69 11.61
C TYR A 243 -25.02 8.12 10.75
N PHE A 244 -25.44 7.29 9.79
CA PHE A 244 -26.58 7.59 8.92
C PHE A 244 -27.87 7.70 9.72
N VAL A 245 -28.07 6.79 10.69
CA VAL A 245 -29.24 6.85 11.58
C VAL A 245 -29.18 8.09 12.47
N ARG A 246 -28.04 8.35 13.11
CA ARG A 246 -27.88 9.47 14.05
C ARG A 246 -28.07 10.84 13.40
N GLU A 247 -27.52 11.04 12.22
CA GLU A 247 -27.62 12.31 11.48
C GLU A 247 -28.83 12.34 10.52
N HIS A 248 -29.72 11.36 10.60
CA HIS A 248 -30.90 11.23 9.73
C HIS A 248 -30.57 11.31 8.23
N LEU A 249 -29.45 10.71 7.82
CA LEU A 249 -29.05 10.65 6.42
C LEU A 249 -29.87 9.58 5.70
N GLU A 250 -30.40 9.96 4.53
CA GLU A 250 -31.27 9.12 3.70
C GLU A 250 -30.44 8.07 2.91
N MET A 251 -29.56 7.34 3.59
CA MET A 251 -28.66 6.31 3.06
C MET A 251 -28.75 5.04 3.90
N ILE A 252 -28.55 3.88 3.28
CA ILE A 252 -28.40 2.59 3.97
C ILE A 252 -27.15 1.89 3.45
N VAL A 253 -26.35 1.35 4.36
CA VAL A 253 -25.29 0.40 4.02
C VAL A 253 -25.89 -0.99 3.86
N THR A 254 -25.68 -1.63 2.71
CA THR A 254 -26.13 -3.02 2.45
C THR A 254 -24.97 -4.01 2.44
#